data_AF-A0A0F8XCD9-F1
#
_entry.id   AF-A0A0F8XCD9-F1
#
_cell.length_a   1.000
_cell.length_b   1.000
_cell.length_c   1.000
_cell.angle_alpha   90.00
_cell.angle_beta   90.00
_cell.angle_gamma   90.00
#
_symmetry.space_group_name_H-M   'P 1'
#
loop_
_entity.id
_entity.type
_entity.pdbx_description
1 polymer ?
#
loop_
_entity_poly.entity_id
_entity_poly.type
_entity_poly.pdbx_seq_one_letter_code
_entity_poly.pdbx_strand_id
1 'polypeptide(L)'
;MRYKGKKLGERNIDVLVLLRGEERIVIKAQAVDSYKEFDELVSLPVAPEIIKPGGMREKNTKDKGYKKAVSEYADRKTNWLIITALKASEDIEWEKVDYDDPVTWHMWEVELKEAGFIEIECKSFRQLPKRK
;
A
#
# COMPACT_ATOMS: atom_id res chain seq x y z
N MET A 1 18.43 -6.47 -13.76
CA MET A 1 18.14 -7.76 -14.42
C MET A 1 17.30 -7.54 -15.68
N ARG A 2 17.40 -8.40 -16.70
CA ARG A 2 16.57 -8.34 -17.92
C ARG A 2 15.62 -9.55 -17.94
N TYR A 3 14.37 -9.35 -18.36
CA TYR A 3 13.40 -10.43 -18.52
C TYR A 3 12.88 -10.41 -19.97
N LYS A 4 12.99 -11.56 -20.66
CA LYS A 4 12.66 -11.68 -22.10
C LYS A 4 13.30 -10.59 -22.97
N GLY A 5 14.57 -10.30 -22.74
CA GLY A 5 15.32 -9.29 -23.50
C GLY A 5 15.02 -7.82 -23.13
N LYS A 6 14.00 -7.54 -22.32
CA LYS A 6 13.65 -6.20 -21.85
C LYS A 6 14.33 -5.88 -20.52
N LYS A 7 14.83 -4.65 -20.37
CA LYS A 7 15.31 -4.15 -19.07
C LYS A 7 14.10 -3.95 -18.17
N LEU A 8 14.03 -4.71 -17.09
CA LEU A 8 13.06 -4.46 -16.03
C LEU A 8 13.50 -3.17 -15.34
N GLY A 9 12.75 -2.09 -15.50
CA GLY A 9 13.15 -0.79 -14.93
C GLY A 9 12.37 0.43 -15.42
N GLU A 10 11.57 0.32 -16.47
CA GLU A 10 10.62 1.39 -16.78
C GLU A 10 9.42 1.28 -15.83
N ARG A 11 9.03 2.42 -15.25
CA ARG A 11 7.85 2.51 -14.39
C ARG A 11 6.62 2.31 -15.26
N ASN A 12 6.20 1.06 -15.41
CA ASN A 12 4.97 0.71 -16.12
C ASN A 12 3.79 1.43 -15.46
N ILE A 13 2.95 2.03 -16.30
CA ILE A 13 1.67 2.59 -15.91
C ILE A 13 0.61 1.58 -16.30
N ASP A 14 -0.07 1.02 -15.32
CA ASP A 14 -1.30 0.27 -15.53
C ASP A 14 -2.47 1.25 -15.56
N VAL A 15 -3.32 1.12 -16.57
CA VAL A 15 -4.51 1.99 -16.73
C VAL A 15 -5.77 1.16 -16.51
N LEU A 16 -6.57 1.58 -15.54
CA LEU A 16 -7.92 1.08 -15.28
C LEU A 16 -8.92 2.11 -15.80
N VAL A 17 -9.81 1.69 -16.70
CA VAL A 17 -10.88 2.54 -17.22
C VAL A 17 -12.21 1.98 -16.72
N LEU A 18 -12.96 2.78 -15.97
CA LEU A 18 -14.29 2.45 -15.49
C LEU A 18 -15.31 3.29 -16.26
N LEU A 19 -16.29 2.61 -16.86
CA LEU A 19 -17.35 3.26 -17.60
C LEU A 19 -18.51 3.61 -16.65
N ARG A 20 -18.95 4.87 -16.68
CA ARG A 20 -20.10 5.39 -15.92
C ARG A 20 -21.06 6.05 -16.90
N GLY A 21 -21.84 5.22 -17.61
CA GLY A 21 -22.67 5.70 -18.72
C GLY A 21 -21.82 6.25 -19.85
N GLU A 22 -21.95 7.54 -20.15
CA GLU A 22 -21.14 8.25 -21.17
C GLU A 22 -19.78 8.70 -20.64
N GLU A 23 -19.62 8.79 -19.31
CA GLU A 23 -18.39 9.20 -18.67
C GLU A 23 -17.40 8.03 -18.53
N ARG A 24 -16.11 8.37 -18.53
CA ARG A 24 -15.02 7.43 -18.34
C ARG A 24 -14.12 7.91 -17.22
N ILE A 25 -14.08 7.14 -16.15
CA ILE A 25 -13.12 7.36 -15.07
C ILE A 25 -11.84 6.63 -15.48
N VAL A 26 -10.76 7.37 -15.69
CA VAL A 26 -9.46 6.83 -16.09
C VAL A 26 -8.50 6.91 -14.91
N ILE A 27 -8.06 5.77 -14.43
CA ILE A 27 -7.18 5.65 -13.29
C ILE A 27 -5.85 5.06 -13.77
N LYS A 28 -4.78 5.77 -13.46
CA LYS A 28 -3.39 5.38 -13.73
C LYS A 28 -2.73 4.96 -12.43
N ALA A 29 -2.18 3.75 -12.41
CA ALA A 29 -1.36 3.26 -11.32
C ALA A 29 0.06 3.04 -11.84
N GLN A 30 1.04 3.70 -11.22
CA GLN A 30 2.45 3.54 -11.57
C GLN A 30 3.13 2.57 -10.58
N ALA A 31 4.00 1.71 -11.11
CA ALA A 31 4.82 0.85 -10.26
C ALA A 31 5.73 1.69 -9.34
N VAL A 32 5.63 1.45 -8.03
CA VAL A 32 6.52 2.03 -7.01
C VAL A 32 7.89 1.33 -7.05
N ASP A 33 8.96 2.12 -7.09
CA ASP A 33 10.32 1.65 -7.30
C ASP A 33 11.08 1.33 -5.99
N SER A 34 10.70 1.98 -4.89
CA SER A 34 11.34 1.86 -3.60
C SER A 34 10.35 2.07 -2.46
N TYR A 35 10.64 1.47 -1.30
CA TYR A 35 9.91 1.73 -0.05
C TYR A 35 10.59 2.79 0.83
N LYS A 36 11.57 3.53 0.32
CA LYS A 36 12.35 4.49 1.12
C LYS A 36 11.48 5.51 1.86
N GLU A 37 10.52 6.13 1.17
CA GLU A 37 9.59 7.10 1.78
C GLU A 37 8.71 6.43 2.85
N PHE A 38 8.24 5.22 2.59
CA PHE A 38 7.49 4.44 3.59
C PHE A 38 8.34 4.13 4.82
N ASP A 39 9.57 3.68 4.64
CA ASP A 39 10.47 3.28 5.73
C ASP A 39 10.91 4.51 6.57
N GLU A 40 10.91 5.72 5.98
CA GLU A 40 11.15 7.00 6.67
C GLU A 40 9.95 7.43 7.54
N LEU A 41 8.73 7.16 7.09
CA LEU A 41 7.49 7.53 7.80
C LEU A 41 7.02 6.48 8.82
N VAL A 42 7.31 5.20 8.56
CA VAL A 42 6.79 4.07 9.33
C VAL A 42 7.90 3.11 9.71
N SER A 43 8.30 3.16 10.97
CA SER A 43 9.33 2.27 11.53
C SER A 43 8.85 0.82 11.71
N LEU A 44 9.75 -0.12 11.45
CA LEU A 44 9.51 -1.55 11.62
C LEU A 44 9.24 -1.89 13.11
N PRO A 45 8.17 -2.65 13.43
CA PRO A 45 7.90 -3.08 14.79
C PRO A 45 9.04 -3.92 15.39
N VAL A 46 9.35 -3.67 16.66
CA VAL A 46 10.39 -4.40 17.40
C VAL A 46 9.73 -5.33 18.42
N ALA A 47 10.09 -6.62 18.39
CA ALA A 47 9.58 -7.59 19.35
C ALA A 47 10.11 -7.31 20.76
N PRO A 48 9.27 -7.41 21.82
CA PRO A 48 9.72 -7.23 23.18
C PRO A 48 10.69 -8.35 23.60
N GLU A 49 11.62 -8.04 24.49
CA GLU A 49 12.53 -9.04 25.08
C GLU A 49 11.86 -9.74 26.26
N ILE A 50 12.08 -11.05 26.38
CA ILE A 50 11.73 -11.86 27.55
C ILE A 50 13.00 -12.48 28.13
N ILE A 51 13.02 -12.64 29.46
CA ILE A 51 14.10 -13.29 30.17
C ILE A 51 13.69 -14.74 30.44
N LYS A 52 14.43 -15.70 29.89
CA LYS A 52 14.28 -17.13 30.16
C LYS A 52 15.04 -17.53 31.44
N PRO A 53 14.70 -18.69 32.03
CA PRO A 53 15.48 -19.27 33.12
C PRO A 53 16.97 -19.32 32.76
N GLY A 54 17.84 -18.86 33.67
CA GLY A 54 19.28 -18.73 33.41
C GLY A 54 19.73 -17.37 32.85
N GLY A 55 18.83 -16.38 32.77
CA GLY A 55 19.18 -15.00 32.39
C GLY A 55 19.32 -14.75 30.89
N MET A 56 19.02 -15.74 30.05
CA MET A 56 19.04 -15.59 28.60
C MET A 56 17.91 -14.66 28.14
N ARG A 57 18.26 -13.62 27.36
CA ARG A 57 17.29 -12.74 26.72
C ARG A 57 16.89 -13.29 25.36
N GLU A 58 15.60 -13.31 25.07
CA GLU A 58 15.06 -13.75 23.78
C GLU A 58 13.96 -12.81 23.31
N LYS A 59 13.84 -12.62 22.00
CA LYS A 59 12.74 -11.85 21.40
C LYS A 59 11.43 -12.65 21.49
N ASN A 60 10.43 -12.08 22.13
CA ASN A 60 9.10 -12.67 22.20
C ASN A 60 8.27 -12.34 20.96
N THR A 61 8.57 -13.04 19.85
CA THR A 61 7.82 -12.92 18.59
C THR A 61 6.37 -13.42 18.68
N LYS A 62 6.03 -14.11 19.78
CA LYS A 62 4.67 -14.61 20.02
C LYS A 62 3.78 -13.61 20.75
N ASP A 63 4.35 -12.52 21.25
CA ASP A 63 3.63 -11.45 21.93
C ASP A 63 2.45 -10.94 21.09
N LYS A 64 1.29 -10.76 21.73
CA LYS A 64 0.06 -10.34 21.03
C LYS A 64 0.17 -8.90 20.52
N GLY A 65 0.80 -8.01 21.28
CA GLY A 65 1.02 -6.62 20.88
C GLY A 65 1.97 -6.52 19.69
N TYR A 66 3.08 -7.26 19.73
CA TYR A 66 4.02 -7.34 18.60
C TYR A 66 3.35 -7.86 17.33
N LYS A 67 2.59 -8.97 17.42
CA LYS A 67 1.85 -9.51 16.26
C LYS A 67 0.86 -8.51 15.68
N LYS A 68 0.14 -7.79 16.54
CA LYS A 68 -0.79 -6.73 16.12
C LYS A 68 -0.05 -5.61 15.40
N ALA A 69 1.06 -5.14 15.95
CA ALA A 69 1.90 -4.11 15.34
C ALA A 69 2.48 -4.55 13.98
N VAL A 70 2.91 -5.81 13.85
CA VAL A 70 3.37 -6.37 12.57
C VAL A 70 2.24 -6.42 11.54
N SER A 71 1.03 -6.79 11.94
CA SER A 71 -0.14 -6.77 11.06
C SER A 71 -0.46 -5.35 10.60
N GLU A 72 -0.52 -4.39 11.52
CA GLU A 72 -0.79 -2.98 11.21
C GLU A 72 0.28 -2.37 10.30
N TYR A 73 1.55 -2.74 10.51
CA TYR A 73 2.66 -2.35 9.64
C TYR A 73 2.47 -2.89 8.21
N ALA A 74 2.07 -4.15 8.06
CA ALA A 74 1.80 -4.75 6.75
C ALA A 74 0.60 -4.10 6.04
N ASP A 75 -0.45 -3.77 6.80
CA ASP A 75 -1.63 -3.07 6.28
C ASP A 75 -1.27 -1.66 5.83
N ARG A 76 -0.54 -0.89 6.65
CA ARG A 76 -0.02 0.45 6.28
C ARG A 76 0.86 0.38 5.03
N LYS A 77 1.75 -0.61 4.94
CA LYS A 77 2.61 -0.80 3.76
C LYS A 77 1.82 -1.06 2.49
N THR A 78 0.74 -1.84 2.59
CA THR A 78 -0.15 -2.12 1.46
C THR A 78 -0.92 -0.87 1.05
N ASN A 79 -1.49 -0.14 2.01
CA ASN A 79 -2.23 1.10 1.74
C ASN A 79 -1.31 2.16 1.13
N TRP A 80 -0.12 2.35 1.69
CA TRP A 80 0.89 3.26 1.15
C TRP A 80 1.23 2.95 -0.31
N LEU A 81 1.45 1.66 -0.63
CA LEU A 81 1.77 1.23 -1.98
C LEU A 81 0.65 1.61 -2.97
N ILE A 82 -0.61 1.42 -2.58
CA ILE A 82 -1.78 1.71 -3.42
C ILE A 82 -1.88 3.21 -3.68
N ILE A 83 -1.92 4.03 -2.62
CA ILE A 83 -2.07 5.48 -2.80
C ILE A 83 -0.87 6.08 -3.53
N THR A 84 0.34 5.56 -3.30
CA THR A 84 1.55 6.03 -3.99
C THR A 84 1.53 5.65 -5.46
N ALA A 85 1.05 4.45 -5.81
CA ALA A 85 0.84 4.06 -7.19
C ALA A 85 -0.19 4.96 -7.88
N LEU A 86 -1.25 5.36 -7.16
CA LEU A 86 -2.33 6.20 -7.68
C LEU A 86 -1.96 7.68 -7.85
N LYS A 87 -0.83 8.15 -7.31
CA LYS A 87 -0.29 9.50 -7.61
C LYS A 87 -0.07 9.75 -9.11
N ALA A 88 0.00 8.69 -9.92
CA ALA A 88 0.06 8.80 -11.37
C ALA A 88 -1.26 9.22 -12.04
N SER A 89 -2.36 9.24 -11.30
CA SER A 89 -3.65 9.79 -11.71
C SER A 89 -3.77 11.23 -11.24
N GLU A 90 -3.58 12.18 -12.15
CA GLU A 90 -3.67 13.62 -11.85
C GLU A 90 -5.09 14.05 -11.46
N ASP A 91 -6.11 13.30 -11.90
CA ASP A 91 -7.53 13.61 -11.65
C ASP A 91 -8.06 13.08 -10.30
N ILE A 92 -7.23 12.38 -9.51
CA ILE A 92 -7.63 11.90 -8.18
C ILE A 92 -7.26 12.95 -7.14
N GLU A 93 -8.28 13.53 -6.52
CA GLU A 93 -8.17 14.38 -5.34
C GLU A 93 -8.71 13.61 -4.13
N TRP A 94 -7.94 13.57 -3.04
CA TRP A 94 -8.35 12.91 -1.80
C TRP A 94 -8.78 13.95 -0.77
N GLU A 95 -9.92 13.73 -0.13
CA GLU A 95 -10.42 14.51 1.00
C GLU A 95 -9.97 13.91 2.34
N LYS A 96 -9.78 12.59 2.42
CA LYS A 96 -9.49 11.87 3.67
C LYS A 96 -8.11 11.23 3.73
N VAL A 97 -7.38 11.20 2.62
CA VAL A 97 -6.02 10.64 2.53
C VAL A 97 -5.01 11.77 2.47
N ASP A 98 -4.12 11.80 3.46
CA ASP A 98 -2.92 12.62 3.46
C ASP A 98 -1.70 11.71 3.20
N TYR A 99 -0.92 12.03 2.16
CA TYR A 99 0.26 11.25 1.79
C TYR A 99 1.35 11.28 2.86
N ASP A 100 1.39 12.32 3.69
CA ASP A 100 2.39 12.49 4.74
C ASP A 100 1.93 11.93 6.10
N ASP A 101 0.65 11.53 6.23
CA ASP A 101 0.11 10.90 7.44
C ASP A 101 -0.23 9.40 7.24
N PRO A 102 0.63 8.48 7.72
CA PRO A 102 0.41 7.04 7.66
C PRO A 102 -0.87 6.51 8.30
N VAL A 103 -1.52 7.30 9.17
CA VAL A 103 -2.78 6.91 9.81
C VAL A 103 -3.95 7.08 8.84
N THR A 104 -3.87 8.01 7.89
CA THR A 104 -4.97 8.30 6.96
C THR A 104 -5.02 7.34 5.77
N TRP A 105 -3.91 6.69 5.41
CA TRP A 105 -3.80 5.95 4.15
C TRP A 105 -4.89 4.92 3.94
N HIS A 106 -5.33 4.21 4.99
CA HIS A 106 -6.40 3.22 4.89
C HIS A 106 -7.77 3.77 4.43
N MET A 107 -7.95 5.10 4.48
CA MET A 107 -9.19 5.76 4.07
C MET A 107 -9.41 5.76 2.57
N TRP A 108 -8.41 5.44 1.74
CA TRP A 108 -8.55 5.37 0.28
C TRP A 108 -9.74 4.50 -0.15
N GLU A 109 -9.93 3.36 0.53
CA GLU A 109 -11.02 2.44 0.20
C GLU A 109 -12.40 2.96 0.65
N VAL A 110 -12.43 3.68 1.78
CA VAL A 110 -13.66 4.31 2.28
C VAL A 110 -14.11 5.39 1.32
N GLU A 111 -13.17 6.25 0.93
CA GLU A 111 -13.45 7.39 0.05
C GLU A 111 -13.85 6.94 -1.36
N LEU A 112 -13.19 5.92 -1.93
CA LEU A 112 -13.64 5.33 -3.19
C LEU A 112 -15.06 4.76 -3.10
N LYS A 113 -15.42 4.10 -2.00
CA LYS A 113 -16.79 3.59 -1.81
C LYS A 113 -17.82 4.72 -1.72
N GLU A 114 -17.48 5.80 -1.01
CA GLU A 114 -18.32 7.00 -0.91
C GLU A 114 -18.48 7.71 -2.27
N ALA A 115 -17.43 7.68 -3.11
CA ALA A 115 -17.47 8.15 -4.50
C ALA A 115 -18.25 7.20 -5.45
N GLY A 116 -18.85 6.11 -4.93
CA GLY A 116 -19.70 5.20 -5.70
C GLY A 116 -18.95 4.07 -6.41
N PHE A 117 -17.71 3.76 -6.02
CA PHE A 117 -17.02 2.56 -6.49
C PHE A 117 -17.53 1.33 -5.75
N ILE A 118 -17.79 0.25 -6.49
CA ILE A 118 -18.22 -1.02 -5.91
C ILE A 118 -17.02 -1.84 -5.43
N GLU A 119 -17.27 -2.83 -4.58
CA GLU A 119 -16.21 -3.62 -3.92
C GLU A 119 -15.25 -4.29 -4.91
N ILE A 120 -15.75 -4.77 -6.06
CA ILE A 120 -14.92 -5.42 -7.09
C ILE A 120 -13.98 -4.42 -7.78
N GLU A 121 -14.42 -3.17 -7.95
CA GLU A 121 -13.58 -2.09 -8.50
C GLU A 121 -12.50 -1.75 -7.48
N CYS A 122 -12.86 -1.58 -6.20
CA CYS A 122 -11.90 -1.36 -5.10
C CYS A 122 -10.84 -2.48 -5.01
N LYS A 123 -11.24 -3.74 -5.22
CA LYS A 123 -10.31 -4.89 -5.27
C LYS A 123 -9.32 -4.82 -6.43
N SER A 124 -9.66 -4.15 -7.53
CA SER A 124 -8.77 -4.03 -8.68
C SER A 124 -7.54 -3.18 -8.34
N PHE A 125 -7.69 -2.15 -7.50
CA PHE A 125 -6.59 -1.31 -7.00
C PHE A 125 -5.54 -2.09 -6.20
N ARG A 126 -5.98 -3.04 -5.37
CA ARG A 126 -5.06 -3.93 -4.63
C ARG A 126 -4.23 -4.84 -5.53
N GLN A 127 -4.68 -5.03 -6.77
CA GLN A 127 -3.99 -5.83 -7.77
C GLN A 127 -3.11 -4.98 -8.70
N LEU A 128 -3.23 -3.65 -8.68
CA LEU A 128 -2.46 -2.70 -9.47
C LEU A 128 -1.24 -2.27 -8.64
N PRO A 129 -0.22 -3.12 -8.57
CA PRO A 129 0.78 -3.11 -9.62
C PRO A 129 1.16 -4.53 -10.04
N LYS A 130 0.49 -5.08 -11.08
CA LYS A 130 0.89 -6.39 -11.63
C LYS A 130 2.16 -6.20 -12.44
N ARG A 131 3.30 -6.62 -11.91
CA ARG A 131 4.48 -6.90 -12.74
C ARG A 131 4.12 -8.00 -13.73
N LYS A 132 3.82 -7.64 -14.99
CA LYS A 132 3.78 -8.57 -16.12
C LYS A 132 5.19 -9.05 -16.48
#